data_AF-G1T852-F1
#
_entry.id   AF-G1T852-F1
#
_cell.length_a   1.000
_cell.length_b   1.000
_cell.length_c   1.000
_cell.angle_alpha   90.00
_cell.angle_beta   90.00
_cell.angle_gamma   90.00
#
_symmetry.space_group_name_H-M   'P 1'
#
loop_
_entity.id
_entity.type
_entity.pdbx_description
1 polymer ?
#
loop_
_entity_poly.entity_id
_entity_poly.type
_entity_poly.pdbx_seq_one_letter_code
_entity_poly.pdbx_strand_id
1 'polypeptide(L)'
;MRVRWSSYFVCGVSEVKEAFGLVSEDTKKKEVQQSQDFEESGISGKHDIDLKGIVFVIQSQSNSFHARRAEQLRKSILKQAADLTQELPSVLFLHQLPQQEGAWTILPLLPHFSVTYSRNSSWIFFCEEETRIQIPKLLETLRRYDPSKEWFLGKALHDEESTIIHHYAFSENPAIFKYPDFAAGWALSVPLVNKLAKRLKSESLKSDFTIDLKHEVALYIWDKGSGPALTPVPEFCTDDVDSYCATTFHSFLPLCGKPVKKEDIFVAVKTCKKFHSDRIPIVKQTWEREASFIEYYSDYAETSIPTVDLGIPNTDRGHCGKTFAILERFLNHSNDKTLWLVIVDDDTLISISRLQHLLSCYDPSEPVFLGERYGYGLGTGGYSYVTGGGGMVFSREAVRRLLASKCRCYSIDAPDDMVLGMCFSGLGIPATHSPLFHQARPVDYPKDYLSHQVPISFHKHWNIDPVKVYFTWLAPREEDRARQEAPKGSREEL
;
A
#
# COMPACT_ATOMS: atom_id res chain seq x y z
N MET A 1 -20.54 -14.56 2.85
CA MET A 1 -20.80 -13.45 1.89
C MET A 1 -19.47 -13.04 1.27
N ARG A 2 -19.26 -13.25 -0.04
CA ARG A 2 -18.05 -12.79 -0.74
C ARG A 2 -18.26 -11.32 -1.10
N VAL A 3 -17.73 -10.40 -0.30
CA VAL A 3 -17.60 -9.00 -0.71
C VAL A 3 -16.53 -8.99 -1.79
N ARG A 4 -16.94 -8.84 -3.05
CA ARG A 4 -16.01 -8.69 -4.17
C ARG A 4 -15.58 -7.23 -4.20
N TRP A 5 -14.28 -6.99 -4.13
CA TRP A 5 -13.63 -5.68 -4.26
C TRP A 5 -12.98 -5.53 -5.63
N SER A 6 -13.78 -5.76 -6.66
CA SER A 6 -13.47 -5.28 -8.00
C SER A 6 -13.97 -3.84 -8.11
N SER A 7 -13.48 -3.10 -9.09
CA SER A 7 -13.95 -1.81 -9.62
C SER A 7 -15.48 -1.71 -9.88
N TYR A 8 -16.32 -1.88 -8.86
CA TYR A 8 -17.78 -1.91 -8.95
C TYR A 8 -18.41 -0.52 -9.11
N PHE A 9 -17.63 0.56 -9.10
CA PHE A 9 -18.18 1.88 -8.80
C PHE A 9 -17.69 3.03 -9.68
N VAL A 10 -17.37 2.77 -10.94
CA VAL A 10 -17.72 3.74 -11.97
C VAL A 10 -19.14 3.37 -12.40
N CYS A 11 -20.10 4.27 -12.18
CA CYS A 11 -21.44 4.16 -12.77
C CYS A 11 -22.40 3.04 -12.36
N GLY A 12 -22.08 2.22 -11.35
CA GLY A 12 -23.04 1.33 -10.67
C GLY A 12 -23.98 2.08 -9.71
N VAL A 13 -25.13 1.48 -9.37
CA VAL A 13 -26.09 2.02 -8.40
C VAL A 13 -25.45 2.10 -7.00
N SER A 14 -25.41 3.32 -6.45
CA SER A 14 -25.17 3.59 -5.03
C SER A 14 -26.40 3.19 -4.22
N GLU A 15 -26.64 1.90 -4.04
CA GLU A 15 -27.51 1.37 -3.00
C GLU A 15 -27.01 -0.04 -2.68
N VAL A 16 -26.06 -0.15 -1.74
CA VAL A 16 -26.11 -1.32 -0.87
C VAL A 16 -27.30 -1.07 0.05
N LYS A 17 -28.50 -1.43 -0.40
CA LYS A 17 -29.56 -1.78 0.55
C LYS A 17 -29.09 -3.07 1.19
N GLU A 18 -28.52 -2.96 2.38
CA GLU A 18 -28.38 -4.11 3.25
C GLU A 18 -29.78 -4.67 3.50
N ALA A 19 -30.05 -5.82 2.92
CA ALA A 19 -31.12 -6.68 3.40
C ALA A 19 -30.69 -7.16 4.79
N PHE A 20 -31.29 -6.57 5.83
CA PHE A 20 -31.22 -7.07 7.19
C PHE A 20 -31.71 -8.52 7.22
N GLY A 21 -30.77 -9.45 7.24
CA GLY A 21 -30.98 -10.84 7.63
C GLY A 21 -30.46 -11.02 9.06
N LEU A 22 -31.36 -10.90 10.04
CA LEU A 22 -31.12 -11.39 11.39
C LEU A 22 -30.79 -12.88 11.31
N VAL A 23 -29.53 -13.22 11.54
CA VAL A 23 -29.14 -14.57 11.97
C VAL A 23 -28.38 -14.38 13.28
N SER A 24 -29.09 -14.62 14.38
CA SER A 24 -28.46 -14.79 15.68
C SER A 24 -27.66 -16.09 15.67
N GLU A 25 -26.35 -16.01 15.84
CA GLU A 25 -25.58 -17.12 16.37
C GLU A 25 -25.33 -16.88 17.86
N ASP A 26 -25.89 -17.79 18.65
CA ASP A 26 -25.77 -17.87 20.11
C ASP A 26 -24.29 -17.92 20.52
N THR A 27 -23.77 -16.77 20.95
CA THR A 27 -22.51 -16.75 21.69
C THR A 27 -22.85 -16.74 23.17
N LYS A 28 -22.72 -17.91 23.80
CA LYS A 28 -22.80 -18.05 25.26
C LYS A 28 -21.83 -17.08 25.92
N LYS A 29 -22.38 -16.12 26.66
CA LYS A 29 -21.67 -15.25 27.60
C LYS A 29 -20.80 -16.11 28.52
N LYS A 30 -19.48 -15.90 28.48
CA LYS A 30 -18.63 -16.03 29.65
C LYS A 30 -18.16 -14.63 29.99
N GLU A 31 -18.72 -14.09 31.08
CA GLU A 31 -18.15 -12.94 31.77
C GLU A 31 -16.73 -13.32 32.17
N VAL A 32 -15.73 -12.71 31.51
CA VAL A 32 -14.36 -12.70 32.00
C VAL A 32 -14.22 -11.40 32.76
N GLN A 33 -14.17 -11.53 34.07
CA GLN A 33 -13.88 -10.47 35.01
C GLN A 33 -12.43 -10.02 34.75
N GLN A 34 -12.27 -8.88 34.06
CA GLN A 34 -10.97 -8.23 33.92
C GLN A 34 -10.58 -7.65 35.28
N SER A 35 -9.63 -8.29 35.95
CA SER A 35 -8.83 -7.64 36.98
C SER A 35 -7.95 -6.57 36.31
N GLN A 36 -8.15 -5.32 36.71
CA GLN A 36 -7.21 -4.25 36.44
C GLN A 36 -5.97 -4.47 37.31
N ASP A 37 -4.97 -5.16 36.76
CA ASP A 37 -3.60 -5.10 37.27
C ASP A 37 -2.80 -4.22 36.31
N PHE A 38 -2.65 -2.95 36.69
CA PHE A 38 -1.54 -2.11 36.22
C PHE A 38 -0.27 -2.67 36.86
N GLU A 39 0.35 -3.67 36.23
CA GLU A 39 1.74 -4.02 36.52
C GLU A 39 2.65 -3.20 35.59
N GLU A 40 3.14 -2.09 36.12
CA GLU A 40 4.48 -1.58 35.79
C GLU A 40 5.50 -2.68 36.11
N SER A 41 5.66 -3.66 35.22
CA SER A 41 6.72 -4.66 35.34
C SER A 41 7.97 -4.12 34.66
N GLY A 42 8.90 -3.63 35.48
CA GLY A 42 10.25 -3.31 35.07
C GLY A 42 10.89 -4.51 34.37
N ILE A 43 11.14 -4.37 33.07
CA ILE A 43 11.81 -5.38 32.24
C ILE A 43 13.31 -5.36 32.60
N SER A 44 13.65 -6.06 33.69
CA SER A 44 15.01 -6.16 34.26
C SER A 44 15.78 -7.38 33.74
N GLY A 45 15.90 -7.51 32.42
CA GLY A 45 16.76 -8.52 31.79
C GLY A 45 17.32 -8.00 30.48
N LYS A 46 18.58 -7.55 30.47
CA LYS A 46 19.29 -7.28 29.21
C LYS A 46 19.75 -8.62 28.64
N HIS A 47 19.05 -9.13 27.62
CA HIS A 47 19.45 -10.33 26.92
C HIS A 47 20.65 -10.06 26.00
N ASP A 48 21.53 -11.03 25.80
CA ASP A 48 22.65 -10.91 24.87
C ASP A 48 22.18 -11.17 23.43
N ILE A 49 21.80 -10.10 22.74
CA ILE A 49 21.47 -10.13 21.31
C ILE A 49 22.62 -9.51 20.54
N ASP A 50 23.26 -10.33 19.73
CA ASP A 50 24.23 -9.95 18.70
C ASP A 50 23.48 -9.61 17.40
N LEU A 51 24.00 -8.67 16.63
CA LEU A 51 23.40 -8.23 15.38
C LEU A 51 23.25 -9.37 14.36
N LYS A 52 24.17 -10.35 14.35
CA LYS A 52 24.04 -11.57 13.52
C LYS A 52 22.80 -12.40 13.83
N GLY A 53 22.27 -12.25 15.05
CA GLY A 53 21.04 -12.91 15.50
C GLY A 53 19.77 -12.27 14.94
N ILE A 54 19.88 -11.21 14.13
CA ILE A 54 18.75 -10.50 13.51
C ILE A 54 18.81 -10.69 12.00
N VAL A 55 17.69 -11.16 11.43
CA VAL A 55 17.47 -11.17 9.98
C VAL A 55 16.66 -9.95 9.62
N PHE A 56 17.22 -9.07 8.80
CA PHE A 56 16.52 -7.92 8.25
C PHE A 56 15.82 -8.32 6.95
N VAL A 57 14.53 -8.03 6.84
CA VAL A 57 13.72 -8.24 5.64
C VAL A 57 13.22 -6.87 5.16
N ILE A 58 13.80 -6.38 4.07
CA ILE A 58 13.39 -5.14 3.44
C ILE A 58 12.26 -5.45 2.46
N GLN A 59 11.08 -4.87 2.71
CA GLN A 59 9.86 -4.97 1.91
C GLN A 59 10.01 -4.23 0.58
N SER A 60 10.88 -4.77 -0.26
CA SER A 60 11.35 -4.14 -1.47
C SER A 60 10.64 -4.62 -2.72
N GLN A 61 10.72 -3.82 -3.79
CA GLN A 61 10.10 -4.11 -5.08
C GLN A 61 11.15 -4.19 -6.20
N SER A 62 10.83 -4.91 -7.28
CA SER A 62 11.79 -5.20 -8.36
C SER A 62 12.00 -4.05 -9.33
N ASN A 63 11.15 -3.01 -9.32
CA ASN A 63 11.39 -1.80 -10.11
C ASN A 63 12.74 -1.16 -9.71
N SER A 64 13.46 -0.59 -10.68
CA SER A 64 14.84 -0.14 -10.45
C SER A 64 14.95 0.98 -9.40
N PHE A 65 13.93 1.83 -9.26
CA PHE A 65 13.86 2.83 -8.20
C PHE A 65 13.88 2.19 -6.81
N HIS A 66 12.98 1.24 -6.61
CA HIS A 66 12.78 0.53 -5.35
C HIS A 66 13.99 -0.35 -4.98
N ALA A 67 14.47 -1.14 -5.94
CA ALA A 67 15.68 -1.95 -5.77
C ALA A 67 16.92 -1.12 -5.36
N ARG A 68 17.08 0.09 -5.93
CA ARG A 68 18.17 1.00 -5.52
C ARG A 68 18.01 1.49 -4.08
N ARG A 69 16.80 1.81 -3.63
CA ARG A 69 16.54 2.25 -2.24
C ARG A 69 16.78 1.12 -1.25
N ALA A 70 16.30 -0.08 -1.54
CA ALA A 70 16.56 -1.26 -0.73
C ALA A 70 18.06 -1.53 -0.56
N GLU A 71 18.84 -1.40 -1.63
CA GLU A 71 20.30 -1.57 -1.57
C GLU A 71 21.00 -0.45 -0.77
N GLN A 72 20.49 0.79 -0.82
CA GLN A 72 20.98 1.87 0.05
C GLN A 72 20.74 1.57 1.53
N LEU A 73 19.55 1.10 1.89
CA LEU A 73 19.23 0.71 3.27
C LEU A 73 20.10 -0.46 3.73
N ARG A 74 20.27 -1.50 2.91
CA ARG A 74 21.20 -2.61 3.19
C ARG A 74 22.62 -2.12 3.45
N LYS A 75 23.15 -1.23 2.60
CA LYS A 75 24.50 -0.65 2.80
C LYS A 75 24.60 0.10 4.12
N SER A 76 23.56 0.85 4.50
CA SER A 76 23.51 1.54 5.80
C SER A 76 23.55 0.55 6.97
N ILE A 77 22.74 -0.51 6.94
CA ILE A 77 22.72 -1.55 7.98
C ILE A 77 24.10 -2.21 8.11
N LEU A 78 24.70 -2.62 7.00
CA LEU A 78 26.00 -3.31 7.00
C LEU A 78 27.15 -2.37 7.42
N LYS A 79 27.08 -1.09 7.06
CA LYS A 79 28.06 -0.09 7.52
C LYS A 79 27.99 0.08 9.04
N GLN A 80 26.78 0.30 9.59
CA GLN A 80 26.58 0.42 11.04
C GLN A 80 27.02 -0.85 11.79
N ALA A 81 26.78 -2.04 11.21
CA ALA A 81 27.27 -3.31 11.76
C ALA A 81 28.80 -3.35 11.88
N ALA A 82 29.49 -2.94 10.81
CA ALA A 82 30.95 -2.88 10.77
C ALA A 82 31.52 -1.84 11.75
N ASP A 83 30.88 -0.66 11.86
CA ASP A 83 31.27 0.40 12.78
C ASP A 83 31.15 -0.03 14.25
N LEU A 84 30.19 -0.92 14.56
CA LEU A 84 30.03 -1.55 15.88
C LEU A 84 30.94 -2.76 16.11
N THR A 85 31.78 -3.14 15.13
CA THR A 85 32.62 -4.35 15.17
C THR A 85 31.83 -5.64 15.41
N GLN A 86 30.55 -5.67 15.01
CA GLN A 86 29.68 -6.83 15.12
C GLN A 86 29.79 -7.71 13.87
N GLU A 87 29.43 -8.99 14.00
CA GLU A 87 29.27 -9.86 12.84
C GLU A 87 28.11 -9.36 11.96
N LEU A 88 28.25 -9.51 10.63
CA LEU A 88 27.29 -8.96 9.69
C LEU A 88 25.94 -9.71 9.76
N PRO A 89 24.81 -8.99 9.83
CA PRO A 89 23.49 -9.61 9.80
C PRO A 89 23.12 -10.09 8.40
N SER A 90 22.12 -10.97 8.33
CA SER A 90 21.46 -11.30 7.06
C SER A 90 20.49 -10.18 6.69
N VAL A 91 20.62 -9.63 5.47
CA VAL A 91 19.73 -8.59 4.94
C VAL A 91 19.12 -9.09 3.64
N LEU A 92 17.80 -9.28 3.64
CA LEU A 92 17.03 -9.89 2.56
C LEU A 92 16.19 -8.85 1.85
N PHE A 93 16.07 -9.00 0.54
CA PHE A 93 15.17 -8.22 -0.29
C PHE A 93 13.96 -9.06 -0.66
N LEU A 94 12.78 -8.60 -0.27
CA LEU A 94 11.55 -9.34 -0.49
C LEU A 94 11.31 -9.64 -1.99
N HIS A 95 11.60 -8.70 -2.90
CA HIS A 95 11.52 -8.92 -4.35
C HIS A 95 12.52 -9.95 -4.91
N GLN A 96 13.49 -10.43 -4.11
CA GLN A 96 14.45 -11.45 -4.55
C GLN A 96 14.15 -12.83 -3.96
N LEU A 97 13.16 -12.95 -3.07
CA LEU A 97 12.83 -14.20 -2.41
C LEU A 97 12.05 -15.15 -3.35
N PRO A 98 12.16 -16.48 -3.14
CA PRO A 98 11.33 -17.46 -3.85
C PRO A 98 9.84 -17.17 -3.63
N GLN A 99 8.99 -17.45 -4.63
CA GLN A 99 7.53 -17.15 -4.63
C GLN A 99 7.18 -15.68 -4.93
N GLN A 100 7.88 -15.10 -5.92
CA GLN A 100 7.86 -13.70 -6.34
C GLN A 100 6.50 -12.97 -6.24
N GLU A 101 5.43 -13.53 -6.82
CA GLU A 101 4.13 -12.83 -6.88
C GLU A 101 3.47 -12.68 -5.50
N GLY A 102 3.57 -13.70 -4.63
CA GLY A 102 2.96 -13.70 -3.29
C GLY A 102 3.91 -13.29 -2.16
N ALA A 103 5.22 -13.18 -2.43
CA ALA A 103 6.25 -12.90 -1.44
C ALA A 103 5.96 -11.61 -0.65
N TRP A 104 5.37 -10.60 -1.31
CA TRP A 104 5.08 -9.32 -0.68
C TRP A 104 4.04 -9.40 0.43
N THR A 105 3.28 -10.49 0.50
CA THR A 105 2.30 -10.72 1.58
C THR A 105 2.90 -11.32 2.85
N ILE A 106 4.22 -11.60 2.87
CA ILE A 106 5.02 -12.04 4.03
C ILE A 106 4.66 -13.42 4.57
N LEU A 107 3.37 -13.75 4.77
CA LEU A 107 2.90 -15.03 5.29
C LEU A 107 3.47 -16.22 4.49
N PRO A 108 3.45 -16.25 3.14
CA PRO A 108 4.01 -17.36 2.37
C PRO A 108 5.51 -17.60 2.60
N LEU A 109 6.24 -16.59 3.09
CA LEU A 109 7.67 -16.67 3.35
C LEU A 109 8.01 -17.24 4.74
N LEU A 110 7.05 -17.28 5.67
CA LEU A 110 7.31 -17.75 7.04
C LEU A 110 7.84 -19.21 7.09
N PRO A 111 7.36 -20.17 6.26
CA PRO A 111 7.96 -21.50 6.20
C PRO A 111 9.42 -21.48 5.75
N HIS A 112 9.78 -20.62 4.78
CA HIS A 112 11.16 -20.46 4.34
C HIS A 112 12.01 -19.88 5.48
N PHE A 113 11.53 -18.82 6.14
CA PHE A 113 12.25 -18.19 7.25
C PHE A 113 12.47 -19.14 8.43
N SER A 114 11.44 -19.93 8.78
CA SER A 114 11.52 -20.95 9.83
C SER A 114 12.58 -22.00 9.50
N VAL A 115 12.66 -22.48 8.26
CA VAL A 115 13.66 -23.50 7.88
C VAL A 115 15.07 -22.92 7.84
N THR A 116 15.22 -21.70 7.30
CA THR A 116 16.54 -21.13 7.02
C THR A 116 17.19 -20.46 8.23
N TYR A 117 16.43 -19.74 9.05
CA TYR A 117 17.00 -18.84 10.08
C TYR A 117 16.76 -19.29 11.52
N SER A 118 15.93 -20.31 11.76
CA SER A 118 15.54 -20.68 13.14
C SER A 118 16.67 -21.16 14.05
N ARG A 119 17.79 -21.61 13.48
CA ARG A 119 18.93 -22.13 14.25
C ARG A 119 19.93 -21.06 14.67
N ASN A 120 20.01 -19.96 13.93
CA ASN A 120 21.10 -18.99 14.02
C ASN A 120 20.61 -17.57 14.34
N SER A 121 19.30 -17.36 14.39
CA SER A 121 18.70 -16.04 14.60
C SER A 121 17.66 -16.10 15.72
N SER A 122 17.52 -14.97 16.41
CA SER A 122 16.53 -14.74 17.46
C SER A 122 15.35 -13.93 16.93
N TRP A 123 15.59 -13.05 15.96
CA TRP A 123 14.61 -12.09 15.45
C TRP A 123 14.59 -12.04 13.93
N ILE A 124 13.40 -11.81 13.39
CA ILE A 124 13.20 -11.30 12.03
C ILE A 124 12.63 -9.89 12.15
N PHE A 125 13.36 -8.92 11.63
CA PHE A 125 12.98 -7.52 11.61
C PHE A 125 12.57 -7.11 10.20
N PHE A 126 11.33 -6.65 10.05
CA PHE A 126 10.75 -6.23 8.79
C PHE A 126 10.74 -4.70 8.71
N CYS A 127 11.06 -4.15 7.55
CA CYS A 127 11.09 -2.71 7.32
C CYS A 127 10.82 -2.37 5.85
N GLU A 128 10.39 -1.14 5.59
CA GLU A 128 10.24 -0.60 4.23
C GLU A 128 11.58 -0.05 3.72
N GLU A 129 11.67 0.25 2.42
CA GLU A 129 12.92 0.72 1.80
C GLU A 129 13.34 2.12 2.33
N GLU A 130 12.37 2.85 2.85
CA GLU A 130 12.46 4.21 3.39
C GLU A 130 12.67 4.25 4.90
N THR A 131 12.46 3.14 5.60
CA THR A 131 12.70 3.06 7.04
C THR A 131 14.17 3.34 7.33
N ARG A 132 14.45 4.29 8.22
CA ARG A 132 15.79 4.56 8.74
C ARG A 132 15.95 3.82 10.05
N ILE A 133 17.10 3.18 10.23
CA ILE A 133 17.36 2.30 11.37
C ILE A 133 18.64 2.78 12.06
N GLN A 134 18.54 3.04 13.36
CA GLN A 134 19.67 3.26 14.25
C GLN A 134 20.00 1.94 14.94
N ILE A 135 20.97 1.20 14.39
CA ILE A 135 21.29 -0.18 14.82
C ILE A 135 21.59 -0.27 16.34
N PRO A 136 22.34 0.65 16.98
CA PRO A 136 22.58 0.58 18.42
C PRO A 136 21.30 0.58 19.25
N LYS A 137 20.35 1.45 18.90
CA LYS A 137 19.06 1.59 19.60
C LYS A 137 18.11 0.44 19.30
N LEU A 138 18.13 -0.08 18.06
CA LEU A 138 17.37 -1.28 17.72
C LEU A 138 17.83 -2.47 18.56
N LEU A 139 19.14 -2.65 18.73
CA LEU A 139 19.69 -3.68 19.61
C LEU A 139 19.26 -3.46 21.06
N GLU A 140 19.41 -2.26 21.60
CA GLU A 140 18.93 -1.94 22.95
C GLU A 140 17.45 -2.26 23.15
N THR A 141 16.62 -1.89 22.17
CA THR A 141 15.18 -2.14 22.17
C THR A 141 14.85 -3.62 22.20
N LEU A 142 15.44 -4.41 21.30
CA LEU A 142 15.16 -5.85 21.19
C LEU A 142 15.70 -6.65 22.38
N ARG A 143 16.79 -6.20 23.03
CA ARG A 143 17.38 -6.87 24.21
C ARG A 143 16.48 -6.88 25.44
N ARG A 144 15.42 -6.08 25.46
CA ARG A 144 14.39 -6.09 26.51
C ARG A 144 13.45 -7.29 26.39
N TYR A 145 13.36 -7.92 25.23
CA TYR A 145 12.41 -8.99 24.99
C TYR A 145 13.12 -10.34 24.98
N ASP A 146 12.67 -11.27 25.81
CA ASP A 146 13.22 -12.63 25.87
C ASP A 146 13.01 -13.35 24.52
N PRO A 147 14.09 -13.64 23.75
CA PRO A 147 13.97 -14.20 22.40
C PRO A 147 13.42 -15.63 22.37
N SER A 148 13.32 -16.29 23.53
CA SER A 148 12.75 -17.64 23.63
C SER A 148 11.21 -17.65 23.66
N LYS A 149 10.57 -16.49 23.85
CA LYS A 149 9.11 -16.34 23.87
C LYS A 149 8.56 -15.94 22.50
N GLU A 150 7.24 -16.04 22.35
CA GLU A 150 6.50 -15.60 21.16
C GLU A 150 6.23 -14.10 21.20
N TRP A 151 7.00 -13.31 20.43
CA TRP A 151 6.87 -11.85 20.40
C TRP A 151 6.45 -11.35 19.02
N PHE A 152 5.44 -10.49 19.01
CA PHE A 152 5.02 -9.68 17.87
C PHE A 152 5.14 -8.20 18.25
N LEU A 153 6.17 -7.53 17.73
CA LEU A 153 6.58 -6.19 18.14
C LEU A 153 6.34 -5.19 17.01
N GLY A 154 5.84 -3.99 17.32
CA GLY A 154 5.61 -2.94 16.31
C GLY A 154 5.14 -1.61 16.92
N LYS A 155 5.15 -0.54 16.12
CA LYS A 155 4.35 0.66 16.43
C LYS A 155 2.88 0.32 16.19
N ALA A 156 2.02 0.55 17.18
CA ALA A 156 0.62 0.15 17.08
C ALA A 156 -0.23 1.19 16.34
N LEU A 157 -0.85 0.76 15.25
CA LEU A 157 -2.00 1.42 14.63
C LEU A 157 -3.29 0.80 15.14
N HIS A 158 -4.37 1.57 15.04
CA HIS A 158 -5.73 1.12 15.29
C HIS A 158 -6.69 1.95 14.45
N ASP A 159 -7.89 1.41 14.23
CA ASP A 159 -8.94 2.14 13.55
C ASP A 159 -9.70 3.02 14.54
N GLU A 160 -10.07 4.22 14.10
CA GLU A 160 -10.91 5.15 14.85
C GLU A 160 -12.40 4.79 14.71
N GLU A 161 -12.78 4.24 13.55
CA GLU A 161 -14.14 3.89 13.19
C GLU A 161 -14.14 2.54 12.47
N SER A 162 -15.31 1.90 12.33
CA SER A 162 -15.38 0.65 11.58
C SER A 162 -15.12 0.92 10.10
N THR A 163 -14.05 0.35 9.56
CA THR A 163 -13.58 0.68 8.21
C THR A 163 -13.98 -0.38 7.19
N ILE A 164 -14.18 0.09 5.98
CA ILE A 164 -14.50 -0.78 4.85
C ILE A 164 -13.27 -1.63 4.45
N ILE A 165 -12.05 -1.09 4.58
CA ILE A 165 -10.80 -1.78 4.24
C ILE A 165 -10.53 -2.99 5.15
N HIS A 166 -11.09 -3.01 6.36
CA HIS A 166 -11.02 -4.15 7.29
C HIS A 166 -12.32 -4.96 7.35
N HIS A 167 -13.21 -4.80 6.36
CA HIS A 167 -14.49 -5.50 6.28
C HIS A 167 -15.34 -5.37 7.55
N TYR A 168 -15.28 -4.20 8.18
CA TYR A 168 -15.96 -3.92 9.45
C TYR A 168 -15.60 -4.90 10.57
N ALA A 169 -14.40 -5.50 10.52
CA ALA A 169 -13.87 -6.26 11.63
C ALA A 169 -13.82 -5.36 12.89
N PHE A 170 -14.16 -5.94 14.03
CA PHE A 170 -14.22 -5.23 15.31
C PHE A 170 -15.16 -4.00 15.30
N SER A 171 -16.24 -4.02 14.52
CA SER A 171 -17.17 -2.88 14.38
C SER A 171 -17.75 -2.31 15.68
N GLU A 172 -17.90 -3.15 16.72
CA GLU A 172 -18.37 -2.70 18.05
C GLU A 172 -17.32 -1.85 18.80
N ASN A 173 -16.03 -2.12 18.58
CA ASN A 173 -14.93 -1.37 19.19
C ASN A 173 -13.66 -1.47 18.32
N PRO A 174 -13.54 -0.66 17.26
CA PRO A 174 -12.42 -0.75 16.31
C PRO A 174 -11.05 -0.57 16.96
N ALA A 175 -10.97 0.24 18.02
CA ALA A 175 -9.73 0.52 18.74
C ALA A 175 -9.17 -0.68 19.54
N ILE A 176 -9.94 -1.75 19.72
CA ILE A 176 -9.50 -2.93 20.50
C ILE A 176 -8.40 -3.70 19.78
N PHE A 177 -8.39 -3.68 18.45
CA PHE A 177 -7.46 -4.43 17.65
C PHE A 177 -6.32 -3.54 17.16
N LYS A 178 -5.09 -3.96 17.44
CA LYS A 178 -3.88 -3.24 17.09
C LYS A 178 -3.09 -4.01 16.05
N TYR A 179 -2.59 -3.31 15.05
CA TYR A 179 -1.78 -3.86 13.97
C TYR A 179 -0.57 -2.95 13.73
N PRO A 180 0.55 -3.50 13.24
CA PRO A 180 1.82 -2.77 13.18
C PRO A 180 1.80 -1.72 12.07
N ASP A 181 2.41 -0.58 12.35
CA ASP A 181 2.83 0.35 11.32
C ASP A 181 4.10 -0.18 10.63
N PHE A 182 3.98 -0.53 9.35
CA PHE A 182 5.09 -1.09 8.59
C PHE A 182 6.19 -0.05 8.33
N ALA A 183 5.85 1.23 8.24
CA ALA A 183 6.81 2.33 8.03
C ALA A 183 7.80 2.44 9.19
N ALA A 184 7.34 2.20 10.42
CA ALA A 184 8.16 2.17 11.63
C ALA A 184 9.04 0.91 11.74
N GLY A 185 8.78 -0.10 10.93
CA GLY A 185 9.35 -1.43 11.11
C GLY A 185 8.72 -2.20 12.27
N TRP A 186 8.87 -3.53 12.20
CA TRP A 186 8.25 -4.46 13.15
C TRP A 186 9.05 -5.75 13.24
N ALA A 187 8.86 -6.52 14.31
CA ALA A 187 9.67 -7.70 14.56
C ALA A 187 8.85 -8.91 15.01
N LEU A 188 9.33 -10.09 14.60
CA LEU A 188 8.87 -11.38 15.09
C LEU A 188 10.04 -12.12 15.74
N SER A 189 9.80 -12.70 16.91
CA SER A 189 10.74 -13.67 17.46
C SER A 189 10.67 -14.98 16.67
N VAL A 190 11.81 -15.68 16.57
CA VAL A 190 11.89 -16.97 15.85
C VAL A 190 10.92 -18.03 16.39
N PRO A 191 10.66 -18.18 17.71
CA PRO A 191 9.62 -19.07 18.20
C PRO A 191 8.24 -18.81 17.60
N LEU A 192 7.85 -17.53 17.46
CA LEU A 192 6.59 -17.16 16.83
C LEU A 192 6.61 -17.47 15.33
N VAL A 193 7.69 -17.14 14.61
CA VAL A 193 7.86 -17.51 13.19
C VAL A 193 7.69 -19.02 12.98
N ASN A 194 8.28 -19.85 13.83
CA ASN A 194 8.17 -21.30 13.77
C ASN A 194 6.74 -21.81 14.00
N LYS A 195 6.00 -21.21 14.94
CA LYS A 195 4.59 -21.54 15.19
C LYS A 195 3.71 -21.19 13.99
N LEU A 196 3.88 -19.98 13.44
CA LEU A 196 3.13 -19.52 12.27
C LEU A 196 3.46 -20.36 11.02
N ALA A 197 4.73 -20.69 10.81
CA ALA A 197 5.17 -21.57 9.72
C ALA A 197 4.55 -22.97 9.78
N LYS A 198 4.41 -23.56 10.98
CA LYS A 198 3.72 -24.84 11.17
C LYS A 198 2.25 -24.72 10.82
N ARG A 199 1.59 -23.65 11.26
CA ARG A 199 0.18 -23.40 11.00
C ARG A 199 -0.13 -23.22 9.51
N LEU A 200 0.71 -22.48 8.77
CA LEU A 200 0.55 -22.31 7.32
C LEU A 200 0.66 -23.62 6.53
N LYS A 201 1.33 -24.64 7.08
CA LYS A 201 1.39 -25.96 6.45
C LYS A 201 0.12 -26.79 6.66
N SER A 202 -0.62 -26.54 7.74
CA SER A 202 -1.85 -27.27 8.08
C SER A 202 -3.13 -26.55 7.67
N GLU A 203 -3.09 -25.23 7.55
CA GLU A 203 -4.25 -24.37 7.28
C GLU A 203 -3.97 -23.48 6.07
N SER A 204 -4.90 -23.45 5.12
CA SER A 204 -4.88 -22.45 4.05
C SER A 204 -5.24 -21.06 4.59
N LEU A 205 -4.74 -20.01 3.94
CA LEU A 205 -5.20 -18.65 4.19
C LEU A 205 -6.72 -18.55 3.91
N LYS A 206 -7.42 -17.78 4.75
CA LYS A 206 -8.90 -17.71 4.74
C LYS A 206 -9.46 -16.77 3.68
N SER A 207 -8.67 -15.80 3.22
CA SER A 207 -9.07 -14.80 2.23
C SER A 207 -8.37 -15.08 0.91
N ASP A 208 -9.14 -14.99 -0.18
CA ASP A 208 -8.58 -14.96 -1.54
C ASP A 208 -8.02 -13.57 -1.89
N PHE A 209 -8.35 -12.53 -1.12
CA PHE A 209 -7.90 -11.15 -1.35
C PHE A 209 -6.91 -10.70 -0.28
N THR A 210 -5.92 -9.93 -0.70
CA THR A 210 -5.03 -9.13 0.16
C THR A 210 -5.27 -7.65 -0.12
N ILE A 211 -5.81 -6.95 0.87
CA ILE A 211 -6.27 -5.55 0.81
C ILE A 211 -5.40 -4.68 1.71
N ASP A 212 -5.41 -4.95 3.03
CA ASP A 212 -4.52 -4.28 3.98
C ASP A 212 -3.60 -5.29 4.67
N LEU A 213 -2.37 -5.37 4.16
CA LEU A 213 -1.42 -6.41 4.55
C LEU A 213 -1.07 -6.37 6.05
N LYS A 214 -0.89 -5.17 6.62
CA LYS A 214 -0.53 -5.01 8.05
C LYS A 214 -1.62 -5.53 8.97
N HIS A 215 -2.89 -5.22 8.67
CA HIS A 215 -4.03 -5.72 9.42
C HIS A 215 -4.20 -7.24 9.22
N GLU A 216 -4.04 -7.75 7.99
CA GLU A 216 -4.14 -9.19 7.69
C GLU A 216 -3.06 -10.03 8.39
N VAL A 217 -1.81 -9.56 8.40
CA VAL A 217 -0.71 -10.21 9.15
C VAL A 217 -1.02 -10.22 10.64
N ALA A 218 -1.48 -9.10 11.20
CA ALA A 218 -1.84 -9.03 12.61
C ALA A 218 -2.99 -9.99 12.95
N LEU A 219 -4.03 -10.06 12.10
CA LEU A 219 -5.16 -10.99 12.30
C LEU A 219 -4.71 -12.45 12.24
N TYR A 220 -3.79 -12.78 11.33
CA TYR A 220 -3.25 -14.13 11.23
C TYR A 220 -2.46 -14.52 12.49
N ILE A 221 -1.66 -13.60 13.02
CA ILE A 221 -0.87 -13.81 14.25
C ILE A 221 -1.76 -13.92 15.49
N TRP A 222 -2.74 -13.02 15.63
CA TRP A 222 -3.65 -12.98 16.77
C TRP A 222 -4.54 -14.23 16.87
N ASP A 223 -4.91 -14.81 15.73
CA ASP A 223 -5.65 -16.06 15.62
C ASP A 223 -6.87 -16.17 16.57
N LYS A 224 -7.81 -15.24 16.45
CA LYS A 224 -9.02 -15.20 17.30
C LYS A 224 -8.69 -15.18 18.80
N GLY A 225 -7.53 -14.65 19.19
CA GLY A 225 -7.06 -14.56 20.57
C GLY A 225 -6.24 -15.75 21.05
N SER A 226 -5.95 -16.73 20.19
CA SER A 226 -5.09 -17.87 20.54
C SER A 226 -3.59 -17.55 20.43
N GLY A 227 -3.24 -16.55 19.62
CA GLY A 227 -1.89 -16.05 19.42
C GLY A 227 -1.63 -14.72 20.11
N PRO A 228 -0.37 -14.24 20.11
CA PRO A 228 -0.01 -12.99 20.75
C PRO A 228 -0.66 -11.80 20.03
N ALA A 229 -1.15 -10.83 20.81
CA ALA A 229 -1.48 -9.51 20.29
C ALA A 229 -0.19 -8.72 19.98
N LEU A 230 -0.31 -7.67 19.16
CA LEU A 230 0.79 -6.75 18.92
C LEU A 230 1.23 -6.11 20.24
N THR A 231 2.52 -6.23 20.55
CA THR A 231 3.16 -5.53 21.67
C THR A 231 3.69 -4.19 21.16
N PRO A 232 3.16 -3.06 21.64
CA PRO A 232 3.64 -1.74 21.23
C PRO A 232 5.09 -1.52 21.65
N VAL A 233 5.91 -1.00 20.73
CA VAL A 233 7.30 -0.63 20.97
C VAL A 233 7.49 0.86 20.70
N PRO A 234 7.64 1.70 21.75
CA PRO A 234 7.75 3.16 21.59
C PRO A 234 8.91 3.60 20.71
N GLU A 235 10.03 2.86 20.72
CA GLU A 235 11.23 3.17 19.96
C GLU A 235 11.08 2.90 18.46
N PHE A 236 10.01 2.22 18.03
CA PHE A 236 9.68 2.12 16.61
C PHE A 236 8.84 3.32 16.22
N CYS A 237 9.45 4.28 15.52
CA CYS A 237 8.84 5.57 15.20
C CYS A 237 8.64 5.74 13.69
N THR A 238 7.76 6.67 13.34
CA THR A 238 7.57 7.16 11.96
C THR A 238 7.97 8.61 11.79
N ASP A 239 8.35 9.28 12.89
CA ASP A 239 8.69 10.69 12.92
C ASP A 239 10.16 10.86 13.33
N ASP A 240 10.85 11.84 12.76
CA ASP A 240 12.28 12.09 12.99
C ASP A 240 12.56 12.94 14.25
N VAL A 241 11.54 13.22 15.07
CA VAL A 241 11.60 14.25 16.12
C VAL A 241 12.25 13.74 17.40
N ASP A 242 12.15 12.44 17.69
CA ASP A 242 12.46 11.92 19.01
C ASP A 242 13.81 11.20 19.10
N SER A 243 14.65 11.65 20.03
CA SER A 243 16.00 11.12 20.22
C SER A 243 16.06 9.69 20.75
N TYR A 244 14.93 9.10 21.16
CA TYR A 244 14.86 7.71 21.63
C TYR A 244 14.51 6.71 20.52
N CYS A 245 14.13 7.17 19.33
CA CYS A 245 13.71 6.31 18.24
C CYS A 245 14.85 5.42 17.72
N ALA A 246 14.58 4.12 17.65
CA ALA A 246 15.40 3.11 17.00
C ALA A 246 15.15 3.07 15.50
N THR A 247 13.93 3.35 15.08
CA THR A 247 13.57 3.54 13.68
C THR A 247 12.82 4.82 13.46
N THR A 248 12.97 5.40 12.27
CA THR A 248 12.18 6.54 11.81
C THR A 248 11.79 6.32 10.35
N PHE A 249 10.86 7.12 9.86
CA PHE A 249 10.40 7.03 8.48
C PHE A 249 10.48 8.40 7.81
N HIS A 250 10.92 8.41 6.56
CA HIS A 250 11.04 9.65 5.80
C HIS A 250 9.70 10.01 5.16
N SER A 251 8.92 10.86 5.83
CA SER A 251 7.54 11.25 5.46
C SER A 251 7.43 12.22 4.27
N PHE A 252 8.43 12.34 3.40
CA PHE A 252 8.40 13.29 2.28
C PHE A 252 8.28 12.61 0.91
N LEU A 253 7.70 13.33 -0.05
CA LEU A 253 7.72 12.93 -1.46
C LEU A 253 9.15 12.61 -1.90
N PRO A 254 9.34 11.53 -2.67
CA PRO A 254 10.68 11.11 -3.05
C PRO A 254 11.33 12.16 -3.97
N LEU A 255 12.51 12.65 -3.57
CA LEU A 255 13.29 13.63 -4.32
C LEU A 255 14.21 12.93 -5.33
N CYS A 256 13.70 12.59 -6.50
CA CYS A 256 14.44 11.84 -7.53
C CYS A 256 14.95 12.70 -8.69
N GLY A 257 14.58 13.97 -8.73
CA GLY A 257 14.97 14.90 -9.78
C GLY A 257 13.99 16.04 -9.94
N LYS A 258 13.99 16.65 -11.13
CA LYS A 258 12.95 17.61 -11.48
C LYS A 258 11.62 16.87 -11.67
N PRO A 259 10.50 17.41 -11.18
CA PRO A 259 9.18 16.84 -11.42
C PRO A 259 8.94 16.62 -12.91
N VAL A 260 8.27 15.53 -13.25
CA VAL A 260 7.80 15.26 -14.62
C VAL A 260 6.93 16.42 -15.09
N LYS A 261 7.04 16.82 -16.36
CA LYS A 261 6.23 17.94 -16.87
C LYS A 261 4.76 17.52 -16.97
N LYS A 262 3.85 18.47 -16.78
CA LYS A 262 2.41 18.21 -16.89
C LYS A 262 2.03 17.73 -18.29
N GLU A 263 2.76 18.16 -19.31
CA GLU A 263 2.57 17.77 -20.71
C GLU A 263 3.02 16.33 -21.00
N ASP A 264 3.83 15.73 -20.12
CA ASP A 264 4.27 14.35 -20.25
C ASP A 264 3.26 13.36 -19.63
N ILE A 265 2.19 13.88 -19.00
CA ILE A 265 1.16 13.11 -18.30
C ILE A 265 -0.20 13.31 -18.98
N PHE A 266 -0.85 12.21 -19.32
CA PHE A 266 -2.23 12.20 -19.80
C PHE A 266 -3.16 11.59 -18.76
N VAL A 267 -4.21 12.33 -18.41
CA VAL A 267 -5.21 11.91 -17.42
C VAL A 267 -6.49 11.46 -18.12
N ALA A 268 -6.85 10.21 -17.93
CA ALA A 268 -8.08 9.60 -18.40
C ALA A 268 -9.05 9.47 -17.22
N VAL A 269 -10.17 10.21 -17.26
CA VAL A 269 -11.22 10.12 -16.25
C VAL A 269 -12.34 9.21 -16.74
N LYS A 270 -12.56 8.08 -16.08
CA LYS A 270 -13.71 7.22 -16.37
C LYS A 270 -14.97 7.77 -15.70
N THR A 271 -16.02 7.99 -16.49
CA THR A 271 -17.34 8.45 -16.02
C THR A 271 -18.47 7.81 -16.83
N CYS A 272 -19.70 8.27 -16.60
CA CYS A 272 -20.89 8.00 -17.41
C CYS A 272 -21.87 9.17 -17.28
N LYS A 273 -22.85 9.21 -18.18
CA LYS A 273 -23.91 10.22 -18.23
C LYS A 273 -24.55 10.52 -16.87
N LYS A 274 -24.76 9.49 -16.05
CA LYS A 274 -25.39 9.60 -14.72
C LYS A 274 -24.63 10.58 -13.80
N PHE A 275 -23.31 10.68 -13.92
CA PHE A 275 -22.46 11.43 -12.99
C PHE A 275 -21.92 12.74 -13.55
N HIS A 276 -22.32 13.10 -14.76
CA HIS A 276 -21.96 14.38 -15.39
C HIS A 276 -22.35 15.59 -14.54
N SER A 277 -23.53 15.58 -13.89
CA SER A 277 -24.00 16.70 -13.07
C SER A 277 -23.43 16.73 -11.65
N ASP A 278 -22.94 15.59 -11.15
CA ASP A 278 -22.70 15.43 -9.72
C ASP A 278 -21.19 15.29 -9.41
N ARG A 279 -20.45 14.49 -10.19
CA ARG A 279 -19.05 14.18 -9.92
C ARG A 279 -18.08 15.01 -10.73
N ILE A 280 -18.37 15.24 -12.02
CA ILE A 280 -17.49 16.03 -12.88
C ILE A 280 -17.33 17.49 -12.42
N PRO A 281 -18.35 18.18 -11.88
CA PRO A 281 -18.15 19.51 -11.32
C PRO A 281 -17.12 19.54 -10.18
N ILE A 282 -17.02 18.46 -9.39
CA ILE A 282 -16.03 18.34 -8.31
C ILE A 282 -14.62 18.21 -8.90
N VAL A 283 -14.44 17.39 -9.94
CA VAL A 283 -13.17 17.28 -10.68
C VAL A 283 -12.74 18.66 -11.22
N LYS A 284 -13.68 19.39 -11.84
CA LYS A 284 -13.51 20.78 -12.33
C LYS A 284 -13.14 21.80 -11.26
N GLN A 285 -13.74 21.66 -10.08
CA GLN A 285 -13.52 22.57 -8.95
C GLN A 285 -12.19 22.31 -8.24
N THR A 286 -11.66 21.09 -8.32
CA THR A 286 -10.48 20.64 -7.58
C THR A 286 -9.25 20.55 -8.47
N TRP A 287 -8.88 19.35 -8.91
CA TRP A 287 -7.55 19.04 -9.45
C TRP A 287 -7.43 19.14 -10.97
N GLU A 288 -8.53 19.21 -11.73
CA GLU A 288 -8.51 19.25 -13.20
C GLU A 288 -7.59 20.35 -13.74
N ARG A 289 -7.63 21.53 -13.13
CA ARG A 289 -6.85 22.70 -13.56
C ARG A 289 -5.34 22.46 -13.50
N GLU A 290 -4.90 21.45 -12.76
CA GLU A 290 -3.50 21.09 -12.69
C GLU A 290 -3.06 20.12 -13.81
N ALA A 291 -3.98 19.48 -14.53
CA ALA A 291 -3.67 18.55 -15.62
C ALA A 291 -3.57 19.28 -16.97
N SER A 292 -2.47 19.07 -17.71
CA SER A 292 -2.31 19.67 -19.06
C SER A 292 -3.08 18.90 -20.13
N PHE A 293 -3.14 17.57 -20.03
CA PHE A 293 -3.90 16.70 -20.93
C PHE A 293 -4.89 15.86 -20.13
N ILE A 294 -6.18 16.10 -20.36
CA ILE A 294 -7.27 15.38 -19.70
C ILE A 294 -8.38 15.05 -20.71
N GLU A 295 -8.92 13.84 -20.63
CA GLU A 295 -10.13 13.43 -21.34
C GLU A 295 -11.09 12.71 -20.40
N TYR A 296 -12.39 13.00 -20.56
CA TYR A 296 -13.48 12.33 -19.83
C TYR A 296 -14.09 11.24 -20.70
N TYR A 297 -14.00 9.99 -20.29
CA TYR A 297 -14.53 8.86 -21.04
C TYR A 297 -15.88 8.43 -20.49
N SER A 298 -16.92 8.61 -21.30
CA SER A 298 -18.32 8.41 -20.94
C SER A 298 -19.04 7.53 -21.95
N ASP A 299 -20.20 6.99 -21.56
CA ASP A 299 -21.17 6.35 -22.46
C ASP A 299 -22.06 7.37 -23.19
N TYR A 300 -21.82 8.67 -22.98
CA TYR A 300 -22.53 9.75 -23.63
C TYR A 300 -21.61 10.93 -23.93
N ALA A 301 -21.54 11.33 -25.20
CA ALA A 301 -20.84 12.54 -25.63
C ALA A 301 -21.63 13.80 -25.25
N GLU A 302 -21.01 14.68 -24.48
CA GLU A 302 -21.58 15.96 -24.06
C GLU A 302 -20.56 17.07 -24.35
N THR A 303 -21.01 18.18 -24.94
CA THR A 303 -20.11 19.28 -25.34
C THR A 303 -19.75 20.21 -24.18
N SER A 304 -20.62 20.32 -23.18
CA SER A 304 -20.43 21.18 -21.98
C SER A 304 -19.38 20.61 -21.00
N ILE A 305 -19.28 19.29 -20.97
CA ILE A 305 -18.29 18.49 -20.26
C ILE A 305 -17.69 17.64 -21.38
N PRO A 306 -16.65 18.12 -22.10
CA PRO A 306 -16.21 17.57 -23.38
C PRO A 306 -15.81 16.08 -23.26
N THR A 307 -16.82 15.20 -23.26
CA THR A 307 -16.69 13.78 -23.00
C THR A 307 -16.49 13.06 -24.32
N VAL A 308 -15.61 12.06 -24.27
CA VAL A 308 -15.30 11.17 -25.37
C VAL A 308 -16.12 9.89 -25.19
N ASP A 309 -17.02 9.64 -26.13
CA ASP A 309 -17.71 8.36 -26.27
C ASP A 309 -16.86 7.41 -27.11
N LEU A 310 -16.45 6.28 -26.52
CA LEU A 310 -15.64 5.25 -27.17
C LEU A 310 -16.49 4.18 -27.87
N GLY A 311 -17.82 4.34 -27.91
CA GLY A 311 -18.75 3.34 -28.42
C GLY A 311 -18.89 2.13 -27.51
N ILE A 312 -18.42 2.22 -26.26
CA ILE A 312 -18.52 1.17 -25.25
C ILE A 312 -19.66 1.50 -24.28
N PRO A 313 -20.68 0.64 -24.15
CA PRO A 313 -21.80 0.90 -23.26
C PRO A 313 -21.35 0.91 -21.79
N ASN A 314 -22.05 1.68 -20.97
CA ASN A 314 -21.85 1.64 -19.52
C ASN A 314 -22.31 0.29 -18.92
N THR A 315 -21.61 -0.15 -17.88
CA THR A 315 -21.81 -1.44 -17.21
C THR A 315 -21.82 -1.24 -15.69
N ASP A 316 -22.60 -2.05 -14.97
CA ASP A 316 -22.76 -1.91 -13.51
C ASP A 316 -21.73 -2.71 -12.69
N ARG A 317 -20.95 -3.60 -13.32
CA ARG A 317 -20.10 -4.59 -12.62
C ARG A 317 -18.60 -4.30 -12.70
N GLY A 318 -18.13 -3.78 -13.82
CA GLY A 318 -16.72 -3.55 -14.12
C GLY A 318 -16.58 -2.89 -15.48
N HIS A 319 -15.42 -2.32 -15.77
CA HIS A 319 -15.23 -1.39 -16.90
C HIS A 319 -14.13 -1.81 -17.88
N CYS A 320 -13.83 -3.11 -17.95
CA CYS A 320 -12.70 -3.61 -18.74
C CYS A 320 -12.72 -3.12 -20.19
N GLY A 321 -13.87 -3.18 -20.87
CA GLY A 321 -13.99 -2.71 -22.26
C GLY A 321 -13.63 -1.23 -22.42
N LYS A 322 -14.12 -0.38 -21.51
CA LYS A 322 -13.85 1.07 -21.50
C LYS A 322 -12.36 1.32 -21.22
N THR A 323 -11.79 0.63 -20.24
CA THR A 323 -10.36 0.76 -19.89
C THR A 323 -9.43 0.33 -21.02
N PHE A 324 -9.71 -0.77 -21.72
CA PHE A 324 -8.91 -1.18 -22.90
C PHE A 324 -9.05 -0.19 -24.06
N ALA A 325 -10.23 0.35 -24.30
CA ALA A 325 -10.42 1.38 -25.33
C ALA A 325 -9.66 2.69 -24.98
N ILE A 326 -9.58 3.06 -23.70
CA ILE A 326 -8.74 4.17 -23.23
C ILE A 326 -7.25 3.90 -23.51
N LEU A 327 -6.76 2.70 -23.19
CA LEU A 327 -5.37 2.29 -23.42
C LEU A 327 -5.02 2.37 -24.92
N GLU A 328 -5.89 1.88 -25.79
CA GLU A 328 -5.72 1.95 -27.25
C GLU A 328 -5.73 3.38 -27.76
N ARG A 329 -6.66 4.21 -27.28
CA ARG A 329 -6.74 5.62 -27.64
C ARG A 329 -5.50 6.38 -27.20
N PHE A 330 -5.02 6.14 -25.99
CA PHE A 330 -3.79 6.76 -25.48
C PHE A 330 -2.62 6.49 -26.42
N LEU A 331 -2.34 5.23 -26.80
CA LEU A 331 -1.23 4.96 -27.72
C LEU A 331 -1.41 5.57 -29.11
N ASN A 332 -2.65 5.58 -29.64
CA ASN A 332 -2.91 5.99 -31.02
C ASN A 332 -3.04 7.52 -31.21
N HIS A 333 -3.46 8.26 -30.18
CA HIS A 333 -3.83 9.68 -30.32
C HIS A 333 -3.03 10.63 -29.43
N SER A 334 -2.38 10.15 -28.37
CA SER A 334 -1.53 11.02 -27.55
C SER A 334 -0.19 11.29 -28.23
N ASN A 335 0.44 12.41 -27.86
CA ASN A 335 1.78 12.76 -28.33
C ASN A 335 2.80 11.70 -27.87
N ASP A 336 3.79 11.38 -28.69
CA ASP A 336 4.89 10.48 -28.31
C ASP A 336 5.70 10.98 -27.10
N LYS A 337 5.65 12.30 -26.84
CA LYS A 337 6.24 12.92 -25.64
C LYS A 337 5.40 12.72 -24.37
N THR A 338 4.17 12.23 -24.48
CA THR A 338 3.33 11.88 -23.34
C THR A 338 3.72 10.48 -22.85
N LEU A 339 4.53 10.46 -21.79
CA LEU A 339 5.20 9.27 -21.28
C LEU A 339 4.36 8.49 -20.26
N TRP A 340 3.38 9.15 -19.64
CA TRP A 340 2.58 8.58 -18.56
C TRP A 340 1.10 8.68 -18.86
N LEU A 341 0.39 7.57 -18.64
CA LEU A 341 -1.06 7.49 -18.62
C LEU A 341 -1.52 7.32 -17.17
N VAL A 342 -2.45 8.16 -16.74
CA VAL A 342 -3.10 8.09 -15.43
C VAL A 342 -4.57 7.81 -15.69
N ILE A 343 -5.09 6.69 -15.19
CA ILE A 343 -6.52 6.37 -15.26
C ILE A 343 -7.11 6.50 -13.87
N VAL A 344 -8.14 7.33 -13.73
CA VAL A 344 -8.86 7.55 -12.48
C VAL A 344 -10.37 7.45 -12.68
N ASP A 345 -11.09 7.17 -11.61
CA ASP A 345 -12.55 7.22 -11.58
C ASP A 345 -13.01 8.67 -11.31
N ASP A 346 -14.22 9.03 -11.72
CA ASP A 346 -14.79 10.38 -11.54
C ASP A 346 -15.05 10.80 -10.08
N ASP A 347 -14.94 9.87 -9.14
CA ASP A 347 -14.96 10.11 -7.68
C ASP A 347 -13.59 9.91 -7.01
N THR A 348 -12.51 9.89 -7.79
CA THR A 348 -11.13 9.92 -7.30
C THR A 348 -10.62 11.36 -7.18
N LEU A 349 -10.09 11.70 -6.01
CA LEU A 349 -9.35 12.96 -5.82
C LEU A 349 -7.86 12.67 -5.96
N ILE A 350 -7.14 13.49 -6.74
CA ILE A 350 -5.71 13.29 -6.99
C ILE A 350 -4.92 14.61 -6.93
N SER A 351 -3.69 14.55 -6.44
CA SER A 351 -2.74 15.66 -6.47
C SER A 351 -1.77 15.50 -7.66
N ILE A 352 -2.00 16.27 -8.72
CA ILE A 352 -1.17 16.21 -9.93
C ILE A 352 0.26 16.66 -9.64
N SER A 353 0.45 17.72 -8.86
CA SER A 353 1.79 18.19 -8.46
C SER A 353 2.61 17.09 -7.78
N ARG A 354 2.05 16.40 -6.78
CA ARG A 354 2.74 15.31 -6.08
C ARG A 354 3.00 14.11 -6.96
N LEU A 355 2.07 13.81 -7.87
CA LEU A 355 2.26 12.78 -8.88
C LEU A 355 3.45 13.10 -9.80
N GLN A 356 3.60 14.35 -10.25
CA GLN A 356 4.77 14.76 -11.05
C GLN A 356 6.10 14.50 -10.33
N HIS A 357 6.14 14.73 -9.01
CA HIS A 357 7.31 14.43 -8.18
C HIS A 357 7.56 12.91 -8.09
N LEU A 358 6.53 12.12 -7.78
CA LEU A 358 6.67 10.67 -7.69
C LEU A 358 7.14 10.07 -9.02
N LEU A 359 6.55 10.48 -10.14
CA LEU A 359 6.90 9.95 -11.46
C LEU A 359 8.33 10.30 -11.89
N SER A 360 8.96 11.32 -11.30
CA SER A 360 10.37 11.63 -11.55
C SER A 360 11.33 10.54 -11.03
N CYS A 361 10.83 9.62 -10.19
CA CYS A 361 11.59 8.50 -9.66
C CYS A 361 11.67 7.28 -10.59
N TYR A 362 10.75 7.19 -11.54
CA TYR A 362 10.62 6.04 -12.41
C TYR A 362 11.18 6.35 -13.80
N ASP A 363 11.84 5.37 -14.41
CA ASP A 363 12.25 5.45 -15.80
C ASP A 363 11.04 5.15 -16.70
N PRO A 364 10.56 6.10 -17.53
CA PRO A 364 9.40 5.88 -18.40
C PRO A 364 9.65 4.85 -19.52
N SER A 365 10.90 4.43 -19.74
CA SER A 365 11.25 3.34 -20.65
C SER A 365 11.14 1.95 -20.00
N GLU A 366 11.02 1.86 -18.67
CA GLU A 366 10.65 0.63 -17.98
C GLU A 366 9.12 0.43 -18.03
N PRO A 367 8.61 -0.82 -18.11
CA PRO A 367 7.18 -1.07 -18.05
C PRO A 367 6.68 -0.89 -16.60
N VAL A 368 6.29 0.33 -16.25
CA VAL A 368 5.72 0.69 -14.94
C VAL A 368 4.20 0.53 -14.95
N PHE A 369 3.68 -0.22 -13.97
CA PHE A 369 2.27 -0.33 -13.58
C PHE A 369 2.17 -0.04 -12.08
N LEU A 370 1.69 1.15 -11.72
CA LEU A 370 1.89 1.78 -10.40
C LEU A 370 0.56 2.23 -9.78
N GLY A 371 0.40 2.02 -8.48
CA GLY A 371 -0.66 2.59 -7.63
C GLY A 371 -0.80 1.83 -6.31
N GLU A 372 -1.99 1.79 -5.72
CA GLU A 372 -2.24 0.97 -4.54
C GLU A 372 -2.41 -0.50 -4.97
N ARG A 373 -1.62 -1.41 -4.38
CA ARG A 373 -1.53 -2.80 -4.84
C ARG A 373 -2.36 -3.70 -3.95
N TYR A 374 -3.29 -4.43 -4.56
CA TYR A 374 -4.01 -5.53 -3.93
C TYR A 374 -3.57 -6.89 -4.51
N GLY A 375 -3.90 -7.96 -3.80
CA GLY A 375 -3.62 -9.33 -4.20
C GLY A 375 -4.90 -10.13 -4.39
N TYR A 376 -4.90 -11.04 -5.36
CA TYR A 376 -5.93 -12.06 -5.52
C TYR A 376 -5.29 -13.45 -5.66
N GLY A 377 -5.63 -14.40 -4.79
CA GLY A 377 -5.18 -15.79 -4.86
C GLY A 377 -3.69 -16.01 -4.68
N LEU A 378 -2.97 -15.09 -4.01
CA LEU A 378 -1.50 -15.10 -3.96
C LEU A 378 -0.88 -16.35 -3.33
N GLY A 379 -1.63 -17.07 -2.47
CA GLY A 379 -1.22 -18.36 -1.92
C GLY A 379 -1.39 -19.57 -2.85
N THR A 380 -2.10 -19.42 -3.97
CA THR A 380 -2.52 -20.52 -4.86
C THR A 380 -2.24 -20.25 -6.34
N GLY A 381 -1.29 -19.36 -6.64
CA GLY A 381 -0.88 -19.03 -8.01
C GLY A 381 -1.70 -17.90 -8.65
N GLY A 382 -2.30 -17.04 -7.84
CA GLY A 382 -2.96 -15.82 -8.28
C GLY A 382 -1.98 -14.69 -8.62
N TYR A 383 -2.45 -13.44 -8.54
CA TYR A 383 -1.74 -12.26 -9.06
C TYR A 383 -2.03 -11.00 -8.27
N SER A 384 -1.14 -10.03 -8.38
CA SER A 384 -1.32 -8.68 -7.86
C SER A 384 -1.95 -7.77 -8.91
N TYR A 385 -2.68 -6.77 -8.44
CA TYR A 385 -3.29 -5.74 -9.29
C TYR A 385 -3.21 -4.38 -8.62
N VAL A 386 -3.24 -3.31 -9.42
CA VAL A 386 -3.41 -1.94 -8.92
C VAL A 386 -4.88 -1.61 -8.90
N THR A 387 -5.38 -1.07 -7.79
CA THR A 387 -6.79 -0.74 -7.63
C THR A 387 -7.21 0.40 -8.58
N GLY A 388 -8.40 0.27 -9.18
CA GLY A 388 -8.90 1.27 -10.13
C GLY A 388 -9.22 2.62 -9.50
N GLY A 389 -9.92 2.60 -8.36
CA GLY A 389 -10.37 3.80 -7.66
C GLY A 389 -9.24 4.55 -6.94
N GLY A 390 -8.19 3.84 -6.49
CA GLY A 390 -6.97 4.48 -6.00
C GLY A 390 -6.26 5.29 -7.08
N GLY A 391 -6.53 5.03 -8.35
CA GLY A 391 -5.86 5.63 -9.50
C GLY A 391 -4.71 4.76 -9.98
N MET A 392 -4.72 4.44 -11.28
CA MET A 392 -3.74 3.59 -11.93
C MET A 392 -2.81 4.42 -12.79
N VAL A 393 -1.50 4.21 -12.65
CA VAL A 393 -0.49 4.88 -13.48
C VAL A 393 0.27 3.87 -14.31
N PHE A 394 0.41 4.19 -15.60
CA PHE A 394 1.13 3.38 -16.56
C PHE A 394 2.19 4.21 -17.27
N SER A 395 3.39 3.66 -17.39
CA SER A 395 4.33 4.12 -18.43
C SER A 395 3.76 3.81 -19.82
N ARG A 396 4.12 4.63 -20.82
CA ARG A 396 3.80 4.35 -22.22
C ARG A 396 4.30 2.97 -22.66
N GLU A 397 5.46 2.54 -22.17
CA GLU A 397 6.01 1.21 -22.44
C GLU A 397 5.15 0.08 -21.87
N ALA A 398 4.60 0.21 -20.66
CA ALA A 398 3.70 -0.78 -20.09
C ALA A 398 2.43 -0.94 -20.94
N VAL A 399 1.81 0.17 -21.36
CA VAL A 399 0.63 0.14 -22.24
C VAL A 399 0.96 -0.52 -23.58
N ARG A 400 2.11 -0.18 -24.19
CA ARG A 400 2.58 -0.79 -25.45
C ARG A 400 2.75 -2.30 -25.34
N ARG A 401 3.37 -2.80 -24.27
CA ARG A 401 3.54 -4.25 -24.05
C ARG A 401 2.21 -4.95 -23.82
N LEU A 402 1.31 -4.35 -23.05
CA LEU A 402 -0.02 -4.90 -22.79
C LEU A 402 -0.82 -5.06 -24.08
N LEU A 403 -0.92 -4.01 -24.90
CA LEU A 403 -1.71 -4.04 -26.14
C LEU A 403 -1.08 -4.91 -27.24
N ALA A 404 0.25 -5.02 -27.28
CA ALA A 404 0.95 -5.96 -28.15
C ALA A 404 0.81 -7.43 -27.72
N SER A 405 0.35 -7.69 -26.50
CA SER A 405 0.13 -9.04 -25.99
C SER A 405 -1.20 -9.65 -26.46
N LYS A 406 -1.43 -10.92 -26.07
CA LYS A 406 -2.71 -11.61 -26.27
C LYS A 406 -3.75 -11.31 -25.17
N CYS A 407 -3.43 -10.48 -24.18
CA CYS A 407 -4.35 -10.11 -23.13
C CYS A 407 -5.58 -9.38 -23.68
N ARG A 408 -6.78 -9.82 -23.33
CA ARG A 408 -8.05 -9.17 -23.66
C ARG A 408 -9.00 -9.31 -22.50
N CYS A 409 -9.99 -8.41 -22.43
CA CYS A 409 -11.13 -8.58 -21.54
C CYS A 409 -11.86 -9.89 -21.85
N TYR A 410 -12.11 -10.72 -20.82
CA TYR A 410 -12.97 -11.90 -21.00
C TYR A 410 -14.46 -11.52 -21.11
N SER A 411 -14.83 -10.35 -20.61
CA SER A 411 -16.10 -9.68 -20.86
C SER A 411 -15.91 -8.17 -20.74
N ILE A 412 -16.72 -7.37 -21.47
CA ILE A 412 -16.60 -5.90 -21.42
C ILE A 412 -16.90 -5.33 -20.02
N ASP A 413 -17.73 -6.03 -19.24
CA ASP A 413 -18.14 -5.68 -17.88
C ASP A 413 -17.25 -6.32 -16.79
N ALA A 414 -16.13 -6.92 -17.18
CA ALA A 414 -15.18 -7.50 -16.25
C ALA A 414 -14.54 -6.40 -15.35
N PRO A 415 -14.13 -6.75 -14.11
CA PRO A 415 -13.24 -5.95 -13.28
C PRO A 415 -11.99 -5.52 -14.05
N ASP A 416 -11.85 -4.25 -14.39
CA ASP A 416 -10.74 -3.77 -15.21
C ASP A 416 -9.41 -3.90 -14.49
N ASP A 417 -9.34 -3.47 -13.24
CA ASP A 417 -8.16 -3.59 -12.38
C ASP A 417 -7.66 -5.04 -12.25
N MET A 418 -8.54 -6.00 -11.95
CA MET A 418 -8.14 -7.40 -11.83
C MET A 418 -7.73 -8.01 -13.18
N VAL A 419 -8.42 -7.67 -14.28
CA VAL A 419 -8.01 -8.14 -15.63
C VAL A 419 -6.64 -7.58 -15.99
N LEU A 420 -6.38 -6.30 -15.74
CA LEU A 420 -5.07 -5.70 -15.95
C LEU A 420 -4.01 -6.38 -15.10
N GLY A 421 -4.25 -6.61 -13.81
CA GLY A 421 -3.32 -7.33 -12.94
C GLY A 421 -2.98 -8.73 -13.43
N MET A 422 -3.99 -9.50 -13.82
CA MET A 422 -3.79 -10.84 -14.42
C MET A 422 -2.91 -10.76 -15.66
N CYS A 423 -3.15 -9.78 -16.52
CA CYS A 423 -2.41 -9.62 -17.76
C CYS A 423 -0.98 -9.14 -17.56
N PHE A 424 -0.74 -8.16 -16.69
CA PHE A 424 0.60 -7.70 -16.36
C PHE A 424 1.41 -8.79 -15.65
N SER A 425 0.81 -9.54 -14.73
CA SER A 425 1.44 -10.71 -14.11
C SER A 425 1.83 -11.76 -15.16
N GLY A 426 0.93 -12.07 -16.11
CA GLY A 426 1.22 -12.97 -17.24
C GLY A 426 2.31 -12.47 -18.20
N LEU A 427 2.60 -11.16 -18.20
CA LEU A 427 3.70 -10.54 -18.95
C LEU A 427 4.99 -10.43 -18.15
N GLY A 428 5.01 -10.85 -16.88
CA GLY A 428 6.14 -10.66 -15.98
C GLY A 428 6.38 -9.20 -15.61
N ILE A 429 5.34 -8.35 -15.70
CA ILE A 429 5.37 -6.95 -15.29
C ILE A 429 4.69 -6.85 -13.92
N PRO A 430 5.43 -6.60 -12.83
CA PRO A 430 4.87 -6.60 -11.49
C PRO A 430 4.06 -5.33 -11.22
N ALA A 431 2.98 -5.47 -10.45
CA ALA A 431 2.28 -4.32 -9.87
C ALA A 431 3.21 -3.63 -8.85
N THR A 432 3.52 -2.36 -9.11
CA THR A 432 4.34 -1.52 -8.23
C THR A 432 3.42 -0.82 -7.25
N HIS A 433 3.58 -1.14 -5.97
CA HIS A 433 2.85 -0.50 -4.90
C HIS A 433 3.46 0.86 -4.56
N SER A 434 2.60 1.87 -4.36
CA SER A 434 2.95 3.11 -3.67
C SER A 434 1.99 3.35 -2.52
N PRO A 435 2.48 3.60 -1.29
CA PRO A 435 1.63 3.90 -0.13
C PRO A 435 0.93 5.26 -0.22
N LEU A 436 1.21 6.04 -1.28
CA LEU A 436 0.62 7.36 -1.49
C LEU A 436 -0.73 7.31 -2.23
N PHE A 437 -1.10 6.15 -2.78
CA PHE A 437 -2.40 5.96 -3.46
C PHE A 437 -3.36 5.23 -2.52
N HIS A 438 -4.63 5.65 -2.51
CA HIS A 438 -5.63 5.15 -1.56
C HIS A 438 -6.98 4.89 -2.24
N GLN A 439 -7.43 3.63 -2.23
CA GLN A 439 -8.72 3.15 -2.72
C GLN A 439 -9.88 3.50 -1.78
N ALA A 440 -9.58 3.92 -0.55
CA ALA A 440 -10.58 4.33 0.44
C ALA A 440 -10.43 5.81 0.85
N ARG A 441 -11.39 6.31 1.64
CA ARG A 441 -11.44 7.72 2.04
C ARG A 441 -10.41 7.94 3.15
N PRO A 442 -9.97 9.19 3.41
CA PRO A 442 -9.03 9.45 4.51
C PRO A 442 -9.52 8.90 5.86
N VAL A 443 -10.83 8.95 6.12
CA VAL A 443 -11.44 8.44 7.36
C VAL A 443 -11.42 6.92 7.49
N ASP A 444 -11.20 6.20 6.40
CA ASP A 444 -11.10 4.73 6.39
C ASP A 444 -9.68 4.26 6.76
N TYR A 445 -8.73 5.16 6.99
CA TYR A 445 -7.36 4.84 7.42
C TYR A 445 -7.06 5.43 8.81
N PRO A 446 -6.16 4.82 9.60
CA PRO A 446 -5.73 5.37 10.88
C PRO A 446 -5.14 6.78 10.74
N LYS A 447 -5.44 7.64 11.71
CA LYS A 447 -4.88 9.00 11.77
C LYS A 447 -3.35 8.96 11.84
N ASP A 448 -2.80 8.10 12.70
CA ASP A 448 -1.35 7.96 12.85
C ASP A 448 -0.70 7.51 11.54
N TYR A 449 -1.32 6.57 10.82
CA TYR A 449 -0.82 6.13 9.51
C TYR A 449 -0.81 7.29 8.51
N LEU A 450 -1.87 8.09 8.42
CA LEU A 450 -1.92 9.22 7.50
C LEU A 450 -1.03 10.41 7.93
N SER A 451 -0.67 10.50 9.21
CA SER A 451 0.09 11.63 9.76
C SER A 451 1.51 11.74 9.19
N HIS A 452 2.10 10.61 8.80
CA HIS A 452 3.45 10.54 8.22
C HIS A 452 3.44 10.23 6.71
N GLN A 453 2.29 10.37 6.04
CA GLN A 453 2.14 10.14 4.60
C GLN A 453 1.95 11.46 3.85
N VAL A 454 2.28 11.46 2.56
CA VAL A 454 1.99 12.58 1.65
C VAL A 454 1.12 12.07 0.50
N PRO A 455 -0.21 11.94 0.72
CA PRO A 455 -1.09 11.26 -0.21
C PRO A 455 -1.08 11.90 -1.61
N ILE A 456 -1.11 11.05 -2.63
CA ILE A 456 -1.35 11.41 -4.03
C ILE A 456 -2.84 11.31 -4.35
N SER A 457 -3.54 10.29 -3.85
CA SER A 457 -4.97 10.10 -4.14
C SER A 457 -5.77 9.59 -2.95
N PHE A 458 -7.08 9.82 -3.01
CA PHE A 458 -8.10 9.21 -2.16
C PHE A 458 -9.37 8.90 -2.98
N HIS A 459 -10.10 7.87 -2.58
CA HIS A 459 -11.35 7.45 -3.21
C HIS A 459 -12.37 7.00 -2.14
N LYS A 460 -13.64 7.37 -2.12
CA LYS A 460 -14.48 8.10 -3.07
C LYS A 460 -15.27 9.18 -2.37
N HIS A 461 -16.02 9.98 -3.14
CA HIS A 461 -16.93 11.05 -2.66
C HIS A 461 -18.06 10.61 -1.70
N TRP A 462 -18.08 9.37 -1.22
CA TRP A 462 -19.15 8.79 -0.42
C TRP A 462 -19.13 9.28 1.04
N ASN A 463 -20.24 9.90 1.46
CA ASN A 463 -20.47 10.35 2.83
C ASN A 463 -19.35 11.27 3.37
N ILE A 464 -18.79 12.10 2.49
CA ILE A 464 -17.76 13.10 2.77
C ILE A 464 -18.01 14.35 1.93
N ASP A 465 -17.39 15.47 2.29
CA ASP A 465 -17.23 16.64 1.40
C ASP A 465 -15.93 16.48 0.60
N PRO A 466 -15.98 16.11 -0.69
CA PRO A 466 -14.79 15.82 -1.47
C PRO A 466 -13.96 17.08 -1.77
N VAL A 467 -14.59 18.26 -1.84
CA VAL A 467 -13.88 19.53 -2.06
C VAL A 467 -13.07 19.86 -0.82
N LYS A 468 -13.67 19.74 0.37
CA LYS A 468 -12.96 19.91 1.64
C LYS A 468 -11.83 18.89 1.80
N VAL A 469 -12.06 17.62 1.44
CA VAL A 469 -11.02 16.58 1.49
C VAL A 469 -9.85 16.94 0.58
N TYR A 470 -10.10 17.35 -0.67
CA TYR A 470 -9.04 17.76 -1.60
C TYR A 470 -8.21 18.92 -1.02
N PHE A 471 -8.84 20.00 -0.55
CA PHE A 471 -8.11 21.15 -0.02
C PHE A 471 -7.39 20.87 1.31
N THR A 472 -7.87 19.90 2.10
CA THR A 472 -7.21 19.50 3.34
C THR A 472 -5.97 18.65 3.06
N TRP A 473 -6.10 17.68 2.15
CA TRP A 473 -5.14 16.59 2.01
C TRP A 473 -4.25 16.71 0.76
N LEU A 474 -4.78 17.17 -0.38
CA LEU A 474 -4.20 16.95 -1.70
C LEU A 474 -3.82 18.23 -2.46
N ALA A 475 -4.47 19.36 -2.15
CA ALA A 475 -4.16 20.63 -2.79
C ALA A 475 -2.68 21.01 -2.56
N PRO A 476 -2.00 21.59 -3.57
CA PRO A 476 -0.61 22.01 -3.43
C PRO A 476 -0.42 22.97 -2.25
N ARG A 477 0.49 22.66 -1.33
CA ARG A 477 0.87 23.56 -0.23
C ARG A 477 2.05 24.43 -0.65
N GLU A 478 2.25 25.57 0.01
CA GLU A 478 3.42 26.44 -0.24
C GLU A 478 4.74 25.71 0.01
N GLU A 479 4.77 24.71 0.90
CA GLU A 479 5.93 23.83 1.12
C GLU A 479 6.24 22.92 -0.08
N ASP A 480 5.22 22.50 -0.83
CA ASP A 480 5.36 21.75 -2.08
C ASP A 480 5.94 22.65 -3.19
N ARG A 481 5.78 23.98 -3.08
CA ARG A 481 6.27 24.99 -4.04
C ARG A 481 7.64 25.53 -3.68
N ALA A 482 7.93 25.82 -2.41
CA ALA A 482 9.23 26.31 -1.94
C ALA A 482 10.38 25.32 -2.23
N ARG A 483 10.07 24.02 -2.31
CA ARG A 483 11.01 22.97 -2.72
C ARG A 483 11.17 22.84 -4.25
N GLN A 484 10.35 23.53 -5.05
CA GLN A 484 10.54 23.64 -6.52
C GLN A 484 11.67 24.62 -6.88
N GLU A 485 12.00 25.55 -5.99
CA GLU A 485 12.95 26.65 -6.25
C GLU A 485 14.31 26.52 -5.55
N ALA A 486 14.51 25.52 -4.67
CA ALA A 486 15.80 25.32 -4.03
C ALA A 486 16.89 24.95 -5.07
N PRO A 487 17.93 25.77 -5.26
CA PRO A 487 19.00 25.48 -6.20
C PRO A 487 19.81 24.26 -5.74
N LYS A 488 20.31 23.47 -6.70
CA LYS A 488 21.39 22.50 -6.45
C LYS A 488 22.57 23.21 -5.78
N GLY A 489 22.78 22.97 -4.49
CA GLY A 489 24.03 23.29 -3.82
C GLY A 489 23.88 23.83 -2.40
N SER A 490 23.85 22.93 -1.41
CA SER A 490 24.57 23.12 -0.16
C SER A 490 24.89 21.75 0.47
N ARG A 491 26.20 21.53 0.63
CA ARG A 491 26.94 20.54 1.43
C ARG A 491 26.21 19.94 2.64
N GLU A 492 26.31 18.61 2.81
CA GLU A 492 26.96 17.87 3.93
C GLU A 492 26.28 18.10 5.30
N GLU A 493 25.97 17.05 6.07
CA GLU A 493 26.93 16.52 7.04
C GLU A 493 26.86 14.99 7.22
N LEU A 494 28.07 14.42 7.17
CA LEU A 494 28.67 13.15 7.63
C LEU A 494 27.81 12.06 8.30
#